data_AF-A0A5E3XFK9-F1
#
_entry.id   AF-A0A5E3XFK9-F1
#
_cell.length_a   1.000
_cell.length_b   1.000
_cell.length_c   1.000
_cell.angle_alpha   90.00
_cell.angle_beta   90.00
_cell.angle_gamma   90.00
#
_symmetry.space_group_name_H-M   'P 1'
#
loop_
_entity.id
_entity.type
_entity.pdbx_description
1 polymer ?
#
loop_
_entity_poly.entity_id
_entity_poly.type
_entity_poly.pdbx_seq_one_letter_code
_entity_poly.pdbx_strand_id
1 'polypeptide(L)'
;MFFTNVQSCVHLGQQIVCPPRLQYKTLGPNIGHFYVVCKRSLPGSKPCIKYVSDRLSAHERQEIGDFIIARELQLRIDTTAQDLDPVPVQAVAYPSAYEDHPRHLSIYFYTEETSSPEMIFAQWPNPFGSLSMSAFVASWEALNVRLSDKVRVLMYLDEDVESWAEMPLNAITISTRISALIVCREGVSPSNEDLKDVVDLYPGLFTGQITTQTFRVA
;
A
#
# COMPACT_ATOMS: atom_id res chain seq x y z
N MET A 1 -21.02 12.31 -9.31
CA MET A 1 -21.45 11.44 -8.20
C MET A 1 -21.56 12.31 -6.96
N PHE A 2 -22.76 12.50 -6.40
CA PHE A 2 -22.96 13.39 -5.25
C PHE A 2 -22.80 12.60 -3.96
N PHE A 3 -21.92 13.05 -3.06
CA PHE A 3 -21.76 12.46 -1.73
C PHE A 3 -22.84 13.01 -0.79
N THR A 4 -24.06 12.49 -0.94
CA THR A 4 -25.25 12.97 -0.23
C THR A 4 -25.16 12.79 1.29
N ASN A 5 -24.31 11.88 1.77
CA ASN A 5 -24.30 11.46 3.18
C ASN A 5 -23.08 11.88 4.00
N VAL A 6 -22.11 12.62 3.46
CA VAL A 6 -20.95 13.08 4.27
C VAL A 6 -21.40 14.00 5.40
N GLN A 7 -22.41 14.85 5.15
CA GLN A 7 -22.97 15.72 6.16
C GLN A 7 -23.56 14.95 7.35
N SER A 8 -24.09 13.74 7.15
CA SER A 8 -24.66 12.92 8.23
C SER A 8 -23.65 12.58 9.33
N CYS A 9 -22.36 12.45 8.99
CA CYS A 9 -21.31 12.16 9.96
C CYS A 9 -21.03 13.38 10.84
N VAL A 10 -21.00 14.56 10.23
CA VAL A 10 -20.77 15.84 10.92
C VAL A 10 -21.92 16.17 11.87
N HIS A 11 -23.18 15.96 11.44
CA HIS A 11 -24.35 16.20 12.29
C HIS A 11 -24.41 15.31 13.53
N LEU A 12 -23.78 14.14 13.49
CA LEU A 12 -23.69 13.20 14.61
C LEU A 12 -22.46 13.46 15.52
N GLY A 13 -21.77 14.58 15.33
CA GLY A 13 -20.55 14.93 16.09
C GLY A 13 -19.41 13.95 15.84
N GLN A 14 -19.35 13.33 14.67
CA GLN A 14 -18.28 12.41 14.29
C GLN A 14 -17.23 13.14 13.47
N GLN A 15 -15.96 12.93 13.80
CA GLN A 15 -14.85 13.43 13.01
C GLN A 15 -14.56 12.43 11.89
N ILE A 16 -14.46 12.93 10.67
CA ILE A 16 -14.02 12.14 9.52
C ILE A 16 -12.49 11.99 9.64
N VAL A 17 -12.03 10.75 9.71
CA VAL A 17 -10.60 10.40 9.86
C VAL A 17 -9.92 10.32 8.51
N CYS A 18 -10.62 9.84 7.47
CA CYS A 18 -10.06 9.70 6.13
C CYS A 18 -11.00 10.27 5.05
N PRO A 19 -10.45 10.74 3.92
CA PRO A 19 -11.26 11.12 2.76
C PRO A 19 -12.06 9.92 2.23
N PRO A 20 -13.13 10.16 1.44
CA PRO A 20 -13.92 9.10 0.83
C PRO A 20 -13.05 8.13 0.03
N ARG A 21 -13.20 6.83 0.29
CA ARG A 21 -12.51 5.74 -0.40
C ARG A 21 -13.51 4.83 -1.08
N LEU A 22 -13.14 4.31 -2.26
CA LEU A 22 -13.95 3.33 -2.98
C LEU A 22 -13.74 1.93 -2.40
N GLN A 23 -14.81 1.22 -2.07
CA GLN A 23 -14.74 -0.20 -1.68
C GLN A 23 -14.72 -1.07 -2.93
N TYR A 24 -13.56 -1.59 -3.30
CA TYR A 24 -13.41 -2.49 -4.46
C TYR A 24 -12.69 -3.81 -4.13
N LYS A 25 -12.14 -3.95 -2.93
CA LYS A 25 -11.34 -5.13 -2.54
C LYS A 25 -12.19 -6.38 -2.29
N THR A 26 -13.31 -6.22 -1.57
CA THR A 26 -14.16 -7.35 -1.18
C THR A 26 -15.38 -7.40 -2.08
N LEU A 27 -15.56 -8.52 -2.80
CA LEU A 27 -16.79 -8.82 -3.53
C LEU A 27 -17.93 -9.01 -2.52
N GLY A 28 -18.76 -7.98 -2.36
CA GLY A 28 -19.82 -7.95 -1.37
C GLY A 28 -20.90 -6.93 -1.71
N PRO A 29 -21.95 -6.79 -0.88
CA PRO A 29 -23.08 -5.91 -1.17
C PRO A 29 -22.70 -4.43 -1.27
N ASN A 30 -21.53 -4.06 -0.72
CA ASN A 30 -21.01 -2.70 -0.67
C ASN A 30 -19.92 -2.43 -1.71
N ILE A 31 -19.67 -3.37 -2.64
CA ILE A 31 -18.71 -3.13 -3.71
C ILE A 31 -19.12 -1.92 -4.55
N GLY A 32 -18.14 -1.11 -4.93
CA GLY A 32 -18.31 0.13 -5.68
C GLY A 32 -18.90 1.27 -4.87
N HIS A 33 -19.10 1.12 -3.56
CA HIS A 33 -19.57 2.22 -2.72
C HIS A 33 -18.39 3.02 -2.17
N PHE A 34 -18.57 4.33 -2.10
CA PHE A 34 -17.64 5.18 -1.38
C PHE A 34 -17.96 5.13 0.11
N TYR A 35 -16.93 4.97 0.93
CA TYR A 35 -17.02 5.01 2.38
C TYR A 35 -16.03 6.00 2.98
N VAL A 36 -16.34 6.45 4.18
CA VAL A 36 -15.43 7.22 5.05
C VAL A 36 -15.25 6.47 6.35
N VAL A 37 -14.10 6.65 6.99
CA VAL A 37 -13.87 6.20 8.36
C VAL A 37 -14.15 7.37 9.29
N CYS A 38 -15.04 7.18 10.25
CA CYS A 38 -15.43 8.18 11.23
C CYS A 38 -15.05 7.75 12.63
N LYS A 39 -14.63 8.69 13.47
CA LYS A 39 -14.37 8.50 14.90
C LYS A 39 -15.30 9.38 15.71
N ARG A 40 -15.89 8.83 16.78
CA ARG A 40 -16.67 9.64 17.72
C ARG A 40 -15.72 10.39 18.64
N SER A 41 -16.12 11.57 19.11
CA SER A 41 -15.34 12.36 20.07
C SER A 41 -15.32 11.78 21.49
N LEU A 42 -15.84 10.57 21.70
CA LEU A 42 -15.86 9.92 23.00
C LEU A 42 -14.54 9.14 23.22
N PRO A 43 -13.89 9.30 24.39
CA PRO A 43 -12.72 8.50 24.76
C PRO A 43 -13.01 7.01 24.64
N GLY A 44 -12.10 6.26 24.01
CA GLY A 44 -12.23 4.81 23.82
C GLY A 44 -13.19 4.36 22.72
N SER A 45 -13.83 5.28 21.99
CA SER A 45 -14.69 4.89 20.87
C SER A 45 -13.88 4.36 19.68
N LYS A 46 -14.28 3.20 19.15
CA LYS A 46 -13.66 2.60 17.97
C LYS A 46 -14.05 3.37 16.70
N PRO A 47 -13.14 3.51 15.72
CA PRO A 47 -13.50 3.98 14.39
C PRO A 47 -14.62 3.13 13.77
N CYS A 48 -15.47 3.75 12.97
CA CYS A 48 -16.55 3.07 12.26
C CYS A 48 -16.58 3.49 10.80
N ILE A 49 -16.94 2.54 9.93
CA ILE A 49 -17.05 2.77 8.49
C ILE A 49 -18.48 3.23 8.18
N LYS A 50 -18.60 4.29 7.39
CA LYS A 50 -19.89 4.78 6.87
C LYS A 50 -19.84 4.96 5.36
N TYR A 51 -20.83 4.39 4.68
CA TYR A 51 -20.98 4.56 3.24
C TYR A 51 -21.64 5.90 2.94
N VAL A 52 -21.02 6.67 2.05
CA VAL A 52 -21.39 8.05 1.71
C VAL A 52 -21.86 8.22 0.27
N SER A 53 -21.80 7.15 -0.53
CA SER A 53 -22.47 7.06 -1.82
C SER A 53 -23.78 6.28 -1.69
N ASP A 54 -24.65 6.44 -2.68
CA ASP A 54 -25.81 5.58 -2.85
C ASP A 54 -25.36 4.14 -3.12
N ARG A 55 -26.26 3.20 -2.81
CA ARG A 55 -26.00 1.80 -3.12
C ARG A 55 -26.09 1.59 -4.63
N LEU A 56 -25.04 1.01 -5.20
CA LEU A 56 -25.09 0.48 -6.56
C LEU A 56 -26.21 -0.55 -6.69
N SER A 57 -26.85 -0.54 -7.86
CA SER A 57 -27.84 -1.52 -8.24
C SER A 57 -27.21 -2.93 -8.30
N ALA A 58 -28.06 -3.96 -8.27
CA ALA A 58 -27.57 -5.34 -8.42
C ALA A 58 -26.82 -5.55 -9.74
N HIS A 59 -27.29 -4.91 -10.82
CA HIS A 59 -26.68 -4.96 -12.14
C HIS A 59 -25.28 -4.34 -12.16
N GLU A 60 -25.13 -3.11 -11.67
CA GLU A 60 -23.82 -2.42 -11.63
C GLU A 60 -22.81 -3.18 -10.78
N ARG A 61 -23.24 -3.77 -9.66
CA ARG A 61 -22.36 -4.62 -8.83
C ARG A 61 -21.91 -5.87 -9.57
N GLN A 62 -22.80 -6.47 -10.36
CA GLN A 62 -22.47 -7.62 -11.19
C GLN A 62 -21.44 -7.24 -12.26
N GLU A 63 -21.62 -6.12 -12.96
CA GLU A 63 -20.66 -5.64 -13.96
C GLU A 63 -19.27 -5.39 -13.37
N ILE A 64 -19.20 -4.81 -12.16
CA ILE A 64 -17.92 -4.63 -11.44
C ILE A 64 -17.30 -5.99 -11.08
N GLY A 65 -18.11 -6.93 -10.61
CA GLY A 65 -17.66 -8.29 -10.28
C GLY A 65 -17.09 -9.01 -11.51
N ASP A 66 -17.82 -8.99 -12.61
CA ASP A 66 -17.43 -9.59 -13.88
C ASP A 66 -16.13 -8.96 -14.41
N PHE A 67 -15.98 -7.64 -14.30
CA PHE A 67 -14.75 -6.93 -14.67
C PHE A 67 -13.55 -7.36 -13.82
N ILE A 68 -13.71 -7.46 -12.50
CA ILE A 68 -12.63 -7.89 -11.59
C ILE A 68 -12.19 -9.33 -11.92
N ILE A 69 -13.15 -10.23 -12.10
CA ILE A 69 -12.90 -11.64 -12.45
C ILE A 69 -12.18 -11.72 -13.80
N ALA A 70 -12.68 -11.02 -14.82
CA ALA A 70 -12.07 -11.00 -16.15
C ALA A 70 -10.62 -10.49 -16.11
N ARG A 71 -10.36 -9.44 -15.34
CA ARG A 71 -9.01 -8.89 -15.16
C ARG A 71 -8.08 -9.86 -14.43
N GLU A 72 -8.56 -10.53 -13.39
CA GLU A 72 -7.75 -11.51 -12.66
C GLU A 72 -7.41 -12.72 -13.54
N LEU A 73 -8.38 -13.19 -14.34
CA LEU A 73 -8.14 -14.23 -15.33
C LEU A 73 -7.09 -13.82 -16.37
N GLN A 74 -7.17 -12.58 -16.88
CA GLN A 74 -6.17 -12.06 -17.81
C GLN A 74 -4.76 -12.06 -17.20
N LEU A 75 -4.62 -11.58 -15.97
CA LEU A 75 -3.32 -11.56 -15.28
C LEU A 75 -2.73 -12.96 -15.09
N ARG A 76 -3.56 -13.98 -14.83
CA ARG A 76 -3.11 -15.37 -14.71
C ARG A 76 -2.65 -15.95 -16.05
N ILE A 77 -3.35 -15.62 -17.14
CA ILE A 77 -2.97 -16.02 -18.49
C ILE A 77 -1.61 -15.41 -18.86
N ASP A 78 -1.44 -14.10 -18.63
CA ASP A 78 -0.19 -13.39 -18.94
C ASP A 78 1.00 -13.94 -18.14
N THR A 79 0.77 -14.32 -16.87
CA THR A 79 1.80 -14.95 -16.02
C THR A 79 2.18 -16.35 -16.54
N THR A 80 1.21 -17.13 -17.03
CA THR A 80 1.46 -18.48 -17.55
C THR A 80 2.14 -18.44 -18.93
N ALA A 81 1.90 -17.38 -19.70
CA ALA A 81 2.48 -17.19 -21.03
C ALA A 81 3.98 -16.81 -21.00
N GLN A 82 4.54 -16.41 -19.85
CA GLN A 82 5.98 -16.10 -19.74
C GLN A 82 6.92 -17.32 -19.76
N ASP A 83 6.39 -18.54 -19.63
CA ASP A 83 7.17 -19.80 -19.73
C ASP A 83 7.16 -20.42 -21.14
N LEU A 84 6.47 -19.80 -22.10
CA LEU A 84 6.47 -20.20 -23.50
C LEU A 84 7.12 -19.10 -24.34
N ASP A 85 8.03 -19.47 -25.25
CA ASP A 85 8.76 -18.53 -26.11
C ASP A 85 7.81 -17.44 -26.67
N PRO A 86 8.16 -16.15 -26.51
CA PRO A 86 7.24 -15.06 -26.80
C PRO A 86 6.86 -15.04 -28.28
N VAL A 87 5.60 -15.35 -28.57
CA VAL A 87 4.97 -15.03 -29.85
C VAL A 87 4.83 -13.50 -29.91
N PRO A 88 5.25 -12.83 -30.99
CA PRO A 88 5.17 -11.38 -31.09
C PRO A 88 3.70 -10.94 -31.20
N VAL A 89 3.07 -10.67 -30.06
CA VAL A 89 1.75 -10.05 -29.98
C VAL A 89 1.94 -8.54 -30.05
N GLN A 90 1.38 -7.92 -31.08
CA GLN A 90 1.34 -6.46 -31.21
C GLN A 90 0.52 -5.88 -30.05
N ALA A 91 1.20 -5.26 -29.10
CA ALA A 91 0.59 -4.64 -27.93
C ALA A 91 -0.36 -3.52 -28.38
N VAL A 92 -1.66 -3.68 -28.10
CA VAL A 92 -2.64 -2.61 -28.26
C VAL A 92 -2.45 -1.65 -27.08
N ALA A 93 -1.89 -0.48 -27.37
CA ALA A 93 -1.66 0.57 -26.37
C ALA A 93 -2.99 1.18 -25.93
N TYR A 94 -3.45 0.84 -24.72
CA TYR A 94 -4.55 1.57 -24.09
C TYR A 94 -4.00 2.88 -23.53
N PRO A 95 -4.56 4.05 -23.90
CA PRO A 95 -4.20 5.32 -23.29
C PRO A 95 -4.70 5.33 -21.84
N SER A 96 -3.83 4.96 -20.91
CA SER A 96 -4.04 5.14 -19.48
C SER A 96 -3.93 6.62 -19.16
N ALA A 97 -5.08 7.26 -18.95
CA ALA A 97 -5.19 8.66 -18.50
C ALA A 97 -4.69 8.89 -17.04
N TYR A 98 -3.98 7.93 -16.44
CA TYR A 98 -3.23 8.15 -15.21
C TYR A 98 -1.89 8.79 -15.57
N GLU A 99 -1.91 10.11 -15.64
CA GLU A 99 -0.78 11.00 -15.88
C GLU A 99 0.47 10.60 -15.07
N ASP A 100 1.54 10.40 -15.82
CA ASP A 100 2.99 10.63 -15.69
C ASP A 100 3.59 11.23 -14.41
N HIS A 101 2.99 11.07 -13.24
CA HIS A 101 3.69 11.35 -12.00
C HIS A 101 4.77 10.30 -11.79
N PRO A 102 6.06 10.70 -11.65
CA PRO A 102 7.11 9.77 -11.33
C PRO A 102 6.73 9.08 -10.03
N ARG A 103 6.39 7.79 -10.14
CA ARG A 103 6.15 6.96 -8.98
C ARG A 103 7.47 7.01 -8.20
N HIS A 104 7.39 7.44 -6.97
CA HIS A 104 8.48 7.38 -6.02
C HIS A 104 8.04 6.49 -4.86
N LEU A 105 9.00 5.80 -4.27
CA LEU A 105 8.87 5.12 -2.99
C LEU A 105 9.52 6.03 -1.94
N SER A 106 8.75 6.42 -0.93
CA SER A 106 9.25 7.17 0.23
C SER A 106 9.67 6.20 1.33
N ILE A 107 10.96 6.10 1.62
CA ILE A 107 11.46 5.22 2.68
C ILE A 107 11.75 6.07 3.92
N TYR A 108 11.09 5.74 5.03
CA TYR A 108 11.25 6.36 6.34
C TYR A 108 12.16 5.48 7.19
N PHE A 109 13.40 5.93 7.41
CA PHE A 109 14.43 5.18 8.13
C PHE A 109 14.65 5.75 9.54
N TYR A 110 14.39 4.95 10.57
CA TYR A 110 14.60 5.33 11.97
C TYR A 110 15.92 4.79 12.51
N THR A 111 16.70 5.67 13.15
CA THR A 111 17.97 5.35 13.82
C THR A 111 17.82 5.48 15.34
N GLU A 112 18.82 5.02 16.10
CA GLU A 112 18.86 5.21 17.56
C GLU A 112 19.11 6.68 17.95
N GLU A 113 19.74 7.45 17.05
CA GLU A 113 20.22 8.80 17.34
C GLU A 113 19.14 9.87 17.12
N THR A 114 18.15 9.58 16.27
CA THR A 114 17.17 10.57 15.83
C THR A 114 15.74 10.20 16.23
N SER A 115 15.03 11.15 16.84
CA SER A 115 13.59 11.01 17.09
C SER A 115 12.75 11.16 15.81
N SER A 116 13.31 11.76 14.75
CA SER A 116 12.68 11.90 13.44
C SER A 116 13.28 10.92 12.43
N PRO A 117 12.46 10.30 11.55
CA PRO A 117 12.97 9.43 10.50
C PRO A 117 13.71 10.22 9.42
N GLU A 118 14.76 9.62 8.89
CA GLU A 118 15.41 10.08 7.68
C GLU A 118 14.65 9.58 6.46
N MET A 119 14.43 10.44 5.47
CA MET A 119 13.65 10.09 4.28
C MET A 119 14.57 9.83 3.08
N ILE A 120 14.40 8.67 2.45
CA ILE A 120 15.03 8.33 1.17
C ILE A 120 13.95 8.27 0.10
N PHE A 121 14.13 9.02 -0.98
CA PHE A 121 13.23 8.99 -2.14
C PHE A 121 13.82 8.09 -3.22
N ALA A 122 13.14 6.98 -3.48
CA ALA A 122 13.55 6.01 -4.46
C ALA A 122 12.65 6.12 -5.71
N GLN A 123 13.24 6.43 -6.86
CA GLN A 123 12.51 6.44 -8.14
C GLN A 123 12.35 5.02 -8.66
N TRP A 124 11.14 4.66 -9.10
CA TRP A 124 10.90 3.35 -9.69
C TRP A 124 11.55 3.27 -11.08
N PRO A 125 12.43 2.29 -11.33
CA PRO A 125 13.08 2.15 -12.64
C PRO A 125 12.10 1.69 -13.73
N ASN A 126 11.01 1.02 -13.35
CA ASN A 126 9.96 0.54 -14.24
C ASN A 126 8.61 0.52 -13.49
N PRO A 127 7.48 0.97 -14.09
CA PRO A 127 6.14 0.94 -13.49
C PRO A 127 5.64 -0.45 -13.04
N PHE A 128 6.16 -1.53 -13.62
CA PHE A 128 5.76 -2.91 -13.31
C PHE A 128 6.86 -3.73 -12.63
N GLY A 129 8.00 -3.12 -12.33
CA GLY A 129 9.15 -3.81 -11.75
C GLY A 129 9.04 -4.05 -10.24
N SER A 130 10.09 -4.63 -9.70
CA SER A 130 10.39 -4.62 -8.27
C SER A 130 11.62 -3.75 -8.02
N LEU A 131 11.70 -3.19 -6.82
CA LEU A 131 12.78 -2.32 -6.40
C LEU A 131 13.54 -2.99 -5.26
N SER A 132 14.80 -3.30 -5.52
CA SER A 132 15.70 -3.87 -4.51
C SER A 132 16.39 -2.76 -3.74
N MET A 133 16.50 -2.89 -2.42
CA MET A 133 17.26 -1.92 -1.61
C MET A 133 18.74 -1.86 -1.99
N SER A 134 19.28 -2.92 -2.61
CA SER A 134 20.64 -2.95 -3.14
C SER A 134 20.87 -1.94 -4.27
N ALA A 135 19.83 -1.39 -4.89
CA ALA A 135 19.98 -0.33 -5.89
C ALA A 135 20.30 1.06 -5.27
N PHE A 136 20.19 1.20 -3.94
CA PHE A 136 20.33 2.49 -3.24
C PHE A 136 21.56 2.52 -2.32
N VAL A 137 22.65 1.83 -2.69
CA VAL A 137 23.85 1.68 -1.85
C VAL A 137 24.38 3.02 -1.35
N ALA A 138 24.51 4.00 -2.23
CA ALA A 138 25.03 5.33 -1.86
C ALA A 138 24.14 6.04 -0.82
N SER A 139 22.82 5.86 -0.89
CA SER A 139 21.88 6.42 0.10
C SER A 139 22.03 5.73 1.46
N TRP A 140 22.22 4.41 1.48
CA TRP A 140 22.42 3.66 2.72
C TRP A 140 23.79 3.94 3.36
N GLU A 141 24.84 4.06 2.56
CA GLU A 141 26.18 4.41 3.03
C GLU A 141 26.22 5.82 3.64
N ALA A 142 25.46 6.78 3.09
CA ALA A 142 25.32 8.11 3.67
C ALA A 142 24.69 8.09 5.07
N LEU A 143 23.88 7.08 5.37
CA LEU A 143 23.27 6.82 6.69
C LEU A 143 24.11 5.91 7.57
N ASN A 144 25.32 5.55 7.13
CA ASN A 144 26.19 4.58 7.81
C ASN A 144 25.51 3.21 8.03
N VAL A 145 24.73 2.76 7.03
CA VAL A 145 24.04 1.47 7.01
C VAL A 145 24.62 0.62 5.89
N ARG A 146 25.04 -0.60 6.22
CA ARG A 146 25.52 -1.57 5.22
C ARG A 146 24.38 -2.43 4.73
N LEU A 147 24.45 -2.86 3.47
CA LEU A 147 23.49 -3.78 2.87
C LEU A 147 23.32 -5.12 3.61
N SER A 148 24.35 -5.55 4.35
CA SER A 148 24.33 -6.77 5.17
C SER A 148 23.73 -6.57 6.57
N ASP A 149 23.53 -5.31 7.00
CA ASP A 149 23.02 -5.03 8.33
C ASP A 149 21.56 -5.49 8.44
N LYS A 150 21.19 -5.98 9.62
CA LYS A 150 19.81 -6.35 9.92
C LYS A 150 18.98 -5.11 10.17
N VAL A 151 17.80 -5.09 9.59
CA VAL A 151 16.81 -4.04 9.79
C VAL A 151 15.46 -4.66 10.13
N ARG A 152 14.62 -3.86 10.77
CA ARG A 152 13.23 -4.16 11.05
C ARG A 152 12.36 -3.38 10.08
N VAL A 153 11.46 -4.09 9.41
CA VAL A 153 10.53 -3.50 8.44
C VAL A 153 9.13 -3.61 9.01
N LEU A 154 8.39 -2.51 9.00
CA LEU A 154 6.98 -2.53 9.39
C LEU A 154 6.16 -3.16 8.25
N MET A 155 5.50 -4.26 8.56
CA MET A 155 4.62 -5.00 7.68
C MET A 155 3.20 -5.00 8.25
N TYR A 156 2.21 -5.08 7.38
CA TYR A 156 0.83 -5.27 7.77
C TYR A 156 0.37 -6.60 7.22
N LEU A 157 -0.05 -7.50 8.11
CA LEU A 157 -0.60 -8.80 7.74
C LEU A 157 -2.06 -8.68 7.29
N ASP A 158 -2.76 -7.68 7.84
CA ASP A 158 -4.14 -7.30 7.53
C ASP A 158 -4.29 -5.77 7.77
N GLU A 159 -5.46 -5.18 7.44
CA GLU A 159 -5.71 -3.73 7.52
C GLU A 159 -5.43 -3.11 8.89
N ASP A 160 -5.50 -3.92 9.96
CA ASP A 160 -5.32 -3.47 11.35
C ASP A 160 -4.20 -4.22 12.11
N VAL A 161 -3.47 -5.14 11.47
CA VAL A 161 -2.47 -5.98 12.15
C VAL A 161 -1.05 -5.63 11.71
N GLU A 162 -0.42 -4.78 12.51
CA GLU A 162 0.98 -4.41 12.41
C GLU A 162 1.90 -5.52 12.90
N SER A 163 2.94 -5.81 12.13
CA SER A 163 3.97 -6.78 12.47
C SER A 163 5.33 -6.26 12.02
N TRP A 164 6.35 -6.44 12.86
CA TRP A 164 7.73 -6.11 12.50
C TRP A 164 8.44 -7.35 12.01
N ALA A 165 9.00 -7.30 10.81
CA ALA A 165 9.83 -8.36 10.27
C ALA A 165 11.30 -7.96 10.29
N GLU A 166 12.15 -8.85 10.82
CA GLU A 166 13.61 -8.68 10.79
C GLU A 166 14.21 -9.35 9.58
N MET A 167 15.03 -8.61 8.81
CA MET A 167 15.75 -9.16 7.67
C MET A 167 16.98 -8.31 7.31
N PRO A 168 17.96 -8.87 6.59
CA PRO A 168 19.05 -8.08 6.00
C PRO A 168 18.52 -7.04 5.02
N LEU A 169 19.11 -5.84 4.99
CA LEU A 169 18.67 -4.76 4.10
C LEU A 169 18.68 -5.18 2.62
N ASN A 170 19.70 -5.91 2.17
CA ASN A 170 19.80 -6.40 0.78
C ASN A 170 18.74 -7.43 0.38
N ALA A 171 18.08 -8.07 1.34
CA ALA A 171 17.02 -9.04 1.08
C ALA A 171 15.68 -8.36 0.78
N ILE A 172 15.57 -7.05 1.04
CA ILE A 172 14.32 -6.30 0.84
C ILE A 172 14.12 -6.00 -0.65
N THR A 173 13.01 -6.51 -1.17
CA THR A 173 12.52 -6.23 -2.52
C THR A 173 11.06 -5.79 -2.44
N ILE A 174 10.74 -4.68 -3.11
CA ILE A 174 9.45 -4.01 -2.99
C ILE A 174 8.74 -3.98 -4.34
N SER A 175 7.44 -4.26 -4.35
CA SER A 175 6.59 -4.14 -5.52
C SER A 175 6.17 -2.69 -5.77
N THR A 176 6.01 -2.28 -7.03
CA THR A 176 5.56 -0.93 -7.45
C THR A 176 4.21 -0.48 -6.89
N ARG A 177 3.48 -1.35 -6.18
CA ARG A 177 2.23 -1.03 -5.50
C ARG A 177 2.42 -0.32 -4.15
N ILE A 178 3.65 -0.32 -3.63
CA ILE A 178 3.97 0.26 -2.33
C ILE A 178 4.54 1.66 -2.54
N SER A 179 3.88 2.67 -1.95
CA SER A 179 4.29 4.09 -2.10
C SER A 179 5.21 4.57 -0.98
N ALA A 180 5.21 3.89 0.17
CA ALA A 180 6.11 4.21 1.26
C ALA A 180 6.59 2.94 1.98
N LEU A 181 7.69 3.03 2.72
CA LEU A 181 8.25 1.93 3.49
C LEU A 181 8.77 2.47 4.81
N ILE A 182 8.43 1.84 5.92
CA ILE A 182 9.01 2.17 7.23
C ILE A 182 10.04 1.10 7.58
N VAL A 183 11.27 1.54 7.79
CA VAL A 183 12.42 0.71 8.15
C VAL A 183 13.06 1.29 9.40
N CYS A 184 13.47 0.44 10.34
CA CYS A 184 14.25 0.86 11.48
C CYS A 184 15.47 -0.04 11.67
N ARG A 185 16.52 0.52 12.27
CA ARG A 185 17.72 -0.24 12.65
C ARG A 185 17.35 -1.33 13.65
N GLU A 186 18.12 -2.42 13.68
CA GLU A 186 18.03 -3.44 14.73
C GLU A 186 18.04 -2.77 16.11
N GLY A 187 17.14 -3.19 17.01
CA GLY A 187 16.99 -2.60 18.35
C GLY A 187 16.12 -1.33 18.43
N VAL A 188 15.92 -0.61 17.32
CA VAL A 188 15.06 0.59 17.29
C VAL A 188 13.59 0.19 17.24
N SER A 189 12.79 0.80 18.12
CA SER A 189 11.33 0.65 18.15
C SER A 189 10.70 2.05 18.15
N PRO A 190 10.31 2.60 16.99
CA PRO A 190 9.66 3.91 16.93
C PRO A 190 8.36 3.90 17.73
N SER A 191 7.99 5.03 18.31
CA SER A 191 6.75 5.12 19.08
C SER A 191 5.54 5.06 18.14
N ASN A 192 4.39 4.62 18.64
CA ASN A 192 3.16 4.61 17.86
C ASN A 192 2.73 6.03 17.43
N GLU A 193 3.14 7.06 18.17
CA GLU A 193 2.87 8.46 17.79
C GLU A 193 3.70 8.85 16.55
N ASP A 194 4.98 8.48 16.51
CA ASP A 194 5.87 8.78 15.37
C ASP A 194 5.42 8.08 14.09
N LEU A 195 4.90 6.86 14.22
CA LEU A 195 4.41 6.07 13.08
C LEU A 195 3.09 6.63 12.53
N LYS A 196 2.26 7.21 13.39
CA LYS A 196 0.93 7.65 13.03
C LYS A 196 0.95 8.73 11.96
N ASP A 197 1.88 9.68 12.05
CA ASP A 197 2.01 10.76 11.06
C ASP A 197 2.35 10.20 9.66
N VAL A 198 3.23 9.18 9.59
CA VAL A 198 3.59 8.53 8.34
C VAL A 198 2.43 7.71 7.78
N VAL A 199 1.73 6.96 8.64
CA VAL A 199 0.58 6.14 8.26
C VAL A 199 -0.58 7.00 7.76
N ASP A 200 -0.85 8.14 8.42
CA ASP A 200 -1.91 9.08 8.05
C ASP A 200 -1.61 9.77 6.69
N LEU A 201 -0.33 10.00 6.35
CA LEU A 201 0.10 10.58 5.08
C LEU A 201 -0.08 9.65 3.87
N TYR A 202 -0.03 8.33 4.06
CA TYR A 202 -0.14 7.35 2.96
C TYR A 202 -1.26 6.33 3.20
N PRO A 203 -2.52 6.78 3.07
CA PRO A 203 -3.70 5.96 3.22
C PRO A 203 -3.79 4.88 2.12
N GLY A 204 -3.11 3.74 2.28
CA GLY A 204 -3.03 2.67 1.28
C GLY A 204 -1.68 1.95 1.18
N LEU A 205 -0.72 2.33 2.02
CA LEU A 205 0.65 1.79 2.14
C LEU A 205 0.79 0.24 2.15
N PHE A 206 -0.28 -0.55 2.37
CA PHE A 206 -0.12 -1.78 3.15
C PHE A 206 -0.77 -3.07 2.62
N THR A 207 -0.81 -3.30 1.29
CA THR A 207 -1.26 -4.62 0.77
C THR A 207 -0.33 -5.25 -0.26
N GLY A 208 0.93 -4.80 -0.32
CA GLY A 208 1.95 -5.48 -1.10
C GLY A 208 2.58 -6.60 -0.27
N GLN A 209 2.56 -7.83 -0.78
CA GLN A 209 3.44 -8.88 -0.26
C GLN A 209 4.89 -8.39 -0.42
N ILE A 210 5.58 -8.08 0.68
CA ILE A 210 7.04 -8.11 0.68
C ILE A 210 7.36 -9.59 0.48
N THR A 211 7.68 -9.96 -0.75
CA THR A 211 8.16 -11.29 -1.06
C THR A 211 9.57 -11.36 -0.52
N THR A 212 9.71 -11.85 0.71
CA THR A 212 10.91 -12.57 1.09
C THR A 212 10.97 -13.73 0.11
N GLN A 213 11.82 -13.63 -0.93
CA GLN A 213 12.10 -14.81 -1.74
C GLN A 213 12.40 -15.95 -0.79
N THR A 214 11.61 -17.00 -0.93
CA THR A 214 11.44 -18.09 0.02
C THR A 214 12.78 -18.70 0.37
N PHE A 215 13.30 -18.41 1.56
CA PHE A 215 14.34 -19.25 2.14
C PHE A 215 13.68 -20.57 2.50
N ARG A 216 13.76 -21.55 1.59
CA ARG A 216 13.72 -22.95 2.01
C ARG A 216 14.95 -23.17 2.88
N VAL A 217 14.74 -23.23 4.19
CA VAL A 217 15.71 -23.82 5.11
C VAL A 217 15.89 -25.27 4.66
N ALA A 218 17.09 -25.59 4.18
CA ALA A 218 17.51 -26.97 3.96
C ALA A 218 17.78 -27.64 5.31
#